data_AF-A0AAV4RD95-F1
#
_entry.id   AF-A0AAV4RD95-F1
#
_cell.length_a   1.000
_cell.length_b   1.000
_cell.length_c   1.000
_cell.angle_alpha   90.00
_cell.angle_beta   90.00
_cell.angle_gamma   90.00
#
_symmetry.space_group_name_H-M   'P 1'
#
loop_
_entity.id
_entity.type
_entity.pdbx_description
1 polymer ?
#
loop_
_entity_poly.entity_id
_entity_poly.type
_entity_poly.pdbx_seq_one_letter_code
_entity_poly.pdbx_strand_id
1 'polypeptide(L)'
;MRVAEYENEHFKFSYEENDGKINIYSISDIPNDSEQGFAWHLYVRPHSDEGNTPNIQQRYTGHIKEFLPTPDQHVIYWYHSTGSV
;
A
#
# COMPACT_ATOMS: atom_id res chain seq x y z
N MET A 1 -3.80 -6.71 5.64
CA MET A 1 -5.08 -6.12 5.19
C MET A 1 -6.24 -6.61 6.05
N ARG A 2 -6.77 -7.83 5.88
CA ARG A 2 -7.93 -8.32 6.66
C ARG A 2 -7.83 -8.20 8.18
N VAL A 3 -6.67 -8.51 8.75
CA VAL A 3 -6.45 -8.33 10.21
C VAL A 3 -6.50 -6.85 10.59
N ALA A 4 -5.90 -5.97 9.79
CA ALA A 4 -5.94 -4.52 10.06
C ALA A 4 -7.38 -3.97 10.00
N GLU A 5 -8.19 -4.43 9.05
CA GLU A 5 -9.62 -4.09 8.95
C GLU A 5 -10.41 -4.58 10.16
N TYR A 6 -10.11 -5.80 10.63
CA TYR A 6 -10.77 -6.40 11.77
C TYR A 6 -10.45 -5.67 13.08
N GLU A 7 -9.18 -5.28 13.27
CA GLU A 7 -8.72 -4.58 14.47
C GLU A 7 -9.19 -3.12 14.49
N ASN A 8 -9.31 -2.47 13.33
CA ASN A 8 -9.76 -1.09 13.23
C ASN A 8 -10.46 -0.84 11.89
N GLU A 9 -11.75 -0.51 11.95
CA GLU A 9 -12.61 -0.26 10.79
C GLU A 9 -12.14 0.91 9.92
N HIS A 10 -11.35 1.84 10.48
CA HIS A 10 -10.72 2.88 9.68
C HIS A 10 -9.76 2.32 8.65
N PHE A 11 -9.26 1.09 8.77
CA PHE A 11 -8.42 0.47 7.74
C PHE A 11 -9.22 -0.31 6.70
N LYS A 12 -10.52 -0.10 6.52
CA LYS A 12 -11.31 -0.78 5.48
C LYS A 12 -10.70 -0.59 4.08
N PHE A 13 -10.39 -1.69 3.40
CA PHE A 13 -9.86 -1.72 2.04
C PHE A 13 -10.98 -2.05 1.05
N SER A 14 -11.02 -1.35 -0.07
CA SER A 14 -11.71 -1.80 -1.28
C SER A 14 -10.64 -2.19 -2.30
N TYR A 15 -10.67 -3.43 -2.76
CA TYR A 15 -9.65 -3.95 -3.68
C TYR A 15 -10.19 -5.08 -4.55
N GLU A 16 -9.56 -5.26 -5.71
CA GLU A 16 -9.75 -6.44 -6.56
C GLU A 16 -8.42 -7.18 -6.68
N GLU A 17 -8.51 -8.51 -6.67
CA GLU A 17 -7.36 -9.35 -6.92
C GLU A 17 -7.44 -9.90 -8.35
N ASN A 18 -6.50 -9.49 -9.20
CA ASN A 18 -6.39 -9.96 -10.57
C ASN A 18 -5.01 -10.58 -10.77
N ASP A 19 -4.98 -11.85 -11.18
CA ASP A 19 -3.75 -12.57 -11.50
C ASP A 19 -2.71 -12.45 -10.37
N GLY A 20 -3.12 -12.63 -9.11
CA GLY A 20 -2.25 -12.54 -7.92
C GLY A 20 -1.70 -11.14 -7.59
N LYS A 21 -2.09 -10.11 -8.36
CA LYS A 21 -1.87 -8.70 -8.03
C LYS A 21 -3.10 -8.16 -7.32
N ILE A 22 -2.91 -7.40 -6.25
CA ILE A 22 -4.00 -6.66 -5.61
C ILE A 22 -4.02 -5.24 -6.13
N ASN A 23 -5.14 -4.87 -6.75
CA ASN A 23 -5.47 -3.52 -7.16
C ASN A 23 -6.28 -2.89 -6.04
N ILE A 24 -5.67 -1.99 -5.26
CA ILE A 24 -6.37 -1.22 -4.23
C ILE A 24 -7.15 -0.09 -4.91
N TYR A 25 -8.45 -0.01 -4.65
CA TYR A 25 -9.31 1.10 -5.07
C TYR A 25 -9.48 2.16 -3.99
N SER A 26 -9.57 1.75 -2.72
CA SER A 26 -9.68 2.68 -1.59
C SER A 26 -9.16 2.07 -0.29
N ILE A 27 -8.76 2.93 0.64
CA ILE A 27 -8.48 2.61 2.04
C ILE A 27 -9.15 3.70 2.88
N SER A 28 -9.82 3.33 3.98
CA SER A 28 -10.50 4.29 4.86
C SER A 28 -11.57 5.14 4.14
N ASP A 29 -12.25 4.55 3.16
CA ASP A 29 -13.19 5.23 2.25
C ASP A 29 -12.58 6.36 1.40
N ILE A 30 -11.24 6.45 1.32
CA ILE A 30 -10.52 7.38 0.44
C ILE A 30 -10.18 6.66 -0.87
N PRO A 31 -10.84 6.99 -2.00
CA PRO A 31 -10.57 6.34 -3.29
C PRO A 31 -9.31 6.88 -3.97
N ASN A 32 -8.78 6.12 -4.92
CA ASN A 32 -7.86 6.66 -5.92
C ASN A 32 -8.50 7.83 -6.68
N ASP A 33 -7.71 8.85 -7.00
CA ASP A 33 -8.11 9.99 -7.81
C ASP A 33 -7.34 9.96 -9.13
N SER A 34 -7.97 9.44 -10.17
CA SER A 34 -7.38 9.36 -11.50
C SER A 34 -7.26 10.71 -12.19
N GLU A 35 -8.08 11.70 -11.83
CA GLU A 35 -8.03 13.04 -12.43
C GLU A 35 -6.78 13.79 -11.97
N GLN A 36 -6.42 13.63 -10.69
CA GLN A 36 -5.23 14.23 -10.09
C GLN A 36 -4.01 13.29 -10.08
N GLY A 37 -4.20 12.04 -10.53
CA GLY A 37 -3.15 11.02 -10.61
C GLY A 37 -2.70 10.45 -9.26
N PHE A 38 -3.51 10.61 -8.21
CA PHE A 38 -3.24 10.06 -6.88
C PHE A 38 -3.75 8.62 -6.77
N ALA A 39 -2.91 7.74 -6.27
CA ALA A 39 -3.30 6.36 -5.99
C ALA A 39 -2.65 5.83 -4.72
N TRP A 40 -3.25 4.77 -4.17
CA TRP A 40 -2.67 4.00 -3.09
C TRP A 40 -1.55 3.09 -3.62
N HIS A 41 -0.36 3.25 -3.05
CA HIS A 41 0.83 2.49 -3.41
C HIS A 41 1.35 1.70 -2.21
N LEU A 42 1.73 0.44 -2.45
CA LEU A 42 2.32 -0.41 -1.44
C LEU A 42 3.85 -0.25 -1.41
N TYR A 43 4.38 -0.05 -0.22
CA TYR A 43 5.81 0.03 0.07
C TYR A 43 6.17 -1.03 1.09
N VAL A 44 7.31 -1.67 0.88
CA VAL A 44 7.90 -2.61 1.85
C VAL A 44 9.32 -2.16 2.11
N ARG A 45 9.68 -1.98 3.38
CA ARG A 45 10.99 -1.49 3.78
C ARG A 45 11.45 -2.09 5.11
N PRO A 46 12.74 -2.07 5.43
CA PRO A 46 13.23 -2.43 6.75
C PRO A 46 12.73 -1.46 7.83
N HIS A 47 12.45 -1.98 9.02
CA HIS A 47 12.10 -1.22 10.23
C HIS A 47 13.20 -0.25 10.64
N SER A 48 14.47 -0.57 10.36
CA SER A 48 15.63 0.28 10.66
C SER A 48 15.58 1.66 10.02
N ASP A 49 14.75 1.85 8.98
CA ASP A 49 14.71 3.09 8.23
C ASP A 49 13.55 4.02 8.67
N GLU A 50 12.94 3.78 9.85
CA GLU A 50 11.69 4.39 10.36
C GLU A 50 11.52 5.93 10.27
N GLY A 51 12.57 6.70 9.97
CA GLY A 51 12.51 8.17 9.87
C GLY A 51 12.33 8.77 8.48
N ASN A 52 12.49 7.98 7.40
CA ASN A 52 12.46 8.53 6.03
C ASN A 52 11.10 8.35 5.36
N THR A 53 10.63 9.34 4.61
CA THR A 53 9.52 9.17 3.66
C THR A 53 9.85 8.01 2.70
N PRO A 54 8.94 7.06 2.44
CA PRO A 54 9.15 5.99 1.48
C PRO A 54 9.59 6.57 0.13
N ASN A 55 10.67 6.03 -0.42
CA ASN A 55 11.14 6.40 -1.75
C ASN A 55 10.41 5.54 -2.79
N ILE A 56 10.07 6.10 -3.96
CA ILE A 56 9.42 5.38 -5.07
C ILE A 56 10.14 4.08 -5.46
N GLN A 57 11.45 3.98 -5.23
CA GLN A 57 12.24 2.75 -5.46
C GLN A 57 11.90 1.59 -4.51
N GLN A 58 11.28 1.87 -3.36
CA GLN A 58 10.83 0.88 -2.38
C GLN A 58 9.40 0.41 -2.64
N ARG A 59 8.78 0.85 -3.74
CA ARG A 59 7.42 0.44 -4.11
C ARG A 59 7.41 -1.04 -4.42
N TYR A 60 6.57 -1.78 -3.73
CA TYR A 60 6.37 -3.20 -3.96
C TYR A 60 5.48 -3.40 -5.19
N THR A 61 6.02 -4.09 -6.20
CA THR A 61 5.30 -4.41 -7.46
C THR A 61 5.13 -5.92 -7.67
N GLY A 62 5.44 -6.73 -6.65
CA GLY A 62 5.31 -8.19 -6.70
C GLY A 62 3.90 -8.71 -6.46
N HIS A 63 3.74 -10.03 -6.48
CA HIS A 63 2.49 -10.69 -6.13
C HIS A 63 2.31 -10.71 -4.61
N ILE A 64 1.30 -9.99 -4.12
CA ILE A 64 0.99 -9.87 -2.70
C ILE A 64 0.63 -11.21 -2.03
N LYS A 65 0.14 -12.19 -2.81
CA LYS A 65 -0.10 -13.55 -2.32
C LYS A 65 1.19 -14.30 -1.98
N GLU A 66 2.28 -13.95 -2.65
CA GLU A 66 3.62 -14.51 -2.42
C GLU A 66 4.40 -13.66 -1.42
N PHE A 67 3.88 -12.49 -1.05
CA PHE A 67 4.49 -11.62 -0.08
C PHE A 67 4.30 -12.14 1.34
N LEU A 68 5.40 -12.55 1.94
CA LEU A 68 5.47 -12.93 3.35
C LEU A 68 6.25 -11.85 4.10
N PRO A 69 5.57 -10.94 4.83
CA PRO A 69 6.26 -9.91 5.59
C PRO A 69 7.08 -10.55 6.71
N THR A 70 8.29 -10.04 6.91
CA THR A 70 9.15 -10.43 8.03
C THR A 70 8.99 -9.45 9.21
N PRO A 71 9.31 -9.84 10.46
CA PRO A 71 9.13 -8.98 11.63
C PRO A 71 9.94 -7.68 11.60
N ASP A 72 11.02 -7.64 10.83
CA ASP A 72 11.90 -6.50 10.62
C ASP A 72 11.46 -5.62 9.44
N GLN A 73 10.27 -5.86 8.87
CA GLN A 73 9.73 -5.08 7.76
C GLN A 73 8.53 -4.24 8.15
N HIS A 74 8.46 -3.05 7.57
CA HIS A 74 7.31 -2.18 7.55
C HIS A 74 6.59 -2.33 6.21
N VAL A 75 5.27 -2.53 6.29
CA VAL A 75 4.37 -2.61 5.14
C VAL A 75 3.47 -1.38 5.17
N ILE A 76 3.59 -0.53 4.16
CA ILE A 76 3.00 0.81 4.18
C ILE A 76 2.16 0.99 2.91
N TYR A 77 0.90 1.37 3.07
CA TYR A 77 0.13 1.95 1.98
C TYR A 77 0.22 3.48 2.05
N TRP A 78 0.67 4.10 0.96
CA TRP A 78 0.84 5.54 0.87
C TRP A 78 0.00 6.10 -0.28
N TYR A 79 -0.80 7.14 0.00
CA TYR A 79 -1.59 7.86 -1.00
C TYR A 79 -0.80 9.05 -1.55
N HIS A 80 -0.34 8.97 -2.80
CA HIS A 80 0.37 10.07 -3.42
C HIS A 80 0.24 10.04 -4.94
N SER A 81 0.52 11.16 -5.59
CA SER A 81 0.61 11.23 -7.04
C SER A 81 1.91 10.61 -7.54
N THR A 82 1.85 9.95 -8.70
CA THR A 82 3.03 9.49 -9.43
C THR A 82 3.56 10.54 -10.42
N GLY A 83 2.85 11.67 -10.57
CA GLY A 83 3.22 12.78 -11.44
C GLY A 83 4.18 13.76 -10.77
N SER A 84 5.41 13.83 -11.32
CA SER A 84 6.40 14.91 -11.22
C SER A 84 6.97 15.25 -9.84
N VAL A 85 8.17 14.69 -9.58
CA VAL A 85 9.25 15.42 -8.88
C VAL A 85 9.85 16.45 -9.84
#